data_AF-A0A960W9T1-F1
#
_entry.id   AF-A0A960W9T1-F1
#
_cell.length_a   1.000
_cell.length_b   1.000
_cell.length_c   1.000
_cell.angle_alpha   90.00
_cell.angle_beta   90.00
_cell.angle_gamma   90.00
#
_symmetry.space_group_name_H-M   'P 1'
#
loop_
_entity.id
_entity.type
_entity.pdbx_description
1 polymer ?
#
loop_
_entity_poly.entity_id
_entity_poly.type
_entity_poly.pdbx_seq_one_letter_code
_entity_poly.pdbx_strand_id
1 'polypeptide(L)' 'IVDTVGAGDAFSAVVALGIINGWRLHDIMKRAGECAARICSIRGAVVFDNTFYHDLLLKWGLVGG' A
#
# COMPACT_ATOMS: atom_id res chain seq x y z
N ILE A 1 18.42 12.32 2.13
CA ILE A 1 17.35 11.53 2.77
C ILE A 1 16.05 12.08 2.21
N VAL A 2 15.45 11.36 1.27
CA VAL A 2 14.17 11.74 0.63
C VAL A 2 13.06 11.37 1.61
N ASP A 3 12.09 12.27 1.79
CA ASP A 3 11.03 12.21 2.80
C ASP A 3 10.46 10.79 3.01
N THR A 4 10.69 10.22 4.19
CA THR A 4 10.18 8.90 4.60
C THR A 4 8.79 8.99 5.21
N VAL A 5 8.17 10.18 5.21
CA VAL A 5 6.89 10.44 5.87
C VAL A 5 5.79 9.76 5.04
N GLY A 6 5.07 8.82 5.66
CA GLY A 6 3.95 8.08 5.05
C GLY A 6 4.24 6.62 4.66
N ALA A 7 5.48 6.16 4.65
CA ALA A 7 5.80 4.75 4.34
C ALA A 7 5.30 3.78 5.42
N GLY A 8 5.41 4.19 6.70
CA GLY A 8 4.88 3.43 7.84
C GLY A 8 3.35 3.40 7.87
N ASP A 9 2.70 4.51 7.52
CA ASP A 9 1.25 4.59 7.45
C ASP A 9 0.71 3.71 6.33
N ALA A 10 1.36 3.73 5.15
CA ALA A 10 1.03 2.87 4.04
C ALA A 10 1.21 1.38 4.35
N PHE A 11 2.32 1.03 5.01
CA PHE A 11 2.54 -0.33 5.47
C PHE A 11 1.41 -0.77 6.41
N SER A 12 1.10 0.06 7.41
CA SER A 12 0.07 -0.22 8.41
C SER A 12 -1.33 -0.33 7.79
N ALA A 13 -1.65 0.51 6.81
CA ALA A 13 -2.91 0.47 6.07
C ALA A 13 -3.08 -0.86 5.30
N VAL A 14 -2.04 -1.32 4.60
CA VAL A 14 -2.08 -2.59 3.87
C VAL A 14 -2.11 -3.79 4.81
N VAL A 15 -1.46 -3.71 5.98
CA VAL A 15 -1.57 -4.71 7.04
C VAL A 15 -3.01 -4.81 7.55
N ALA A 16 -3.62 -3.68 7.91
CA ALA A 16 -5.00 -3.64 8.37
C ALA A 16 -5.96 -4.18 7.31
N LEU A 17 -5.77 -3.78 6.04
CA LEU A 17 -6.55 -4.29 4.91
C LEU A 17 -6.43 -5.80 4.77
N GLY A 18 -5.21 -6.34 4.88
CA GLY A 18 -4.97 -7.77 4.77
C GLY A 18 -5.57 -8.58 5.91
N ILE A 19 -5.54 -8.05 7.14
CA ILE A 19 -6.22 -8.66 8.30
C ILE A 19 -7.74 -8.70 8.07
N ILE A 20 -8.34 -7.59 7.64
CA ILE A 20 -9.79 -7.49 7.37
C ILE A 20 -10.21 -8.48 6.27
N ASN A 21 -9.38 -8.68 5.24
CA ASN A 21 -9.67 -9.58 4.13
C ASN A 21 -9.20 -11.04 4.36
N GLY A 22 -8.67 -11.36 5.55
CA GLY A 22 -8.22 -12.72 5.87
C GLY A 22 -7.04 -13.22 5.02
N TRP A 23 -6.19 -12.33 4.53
CA TRP A 23 -5.00 -12.70 3.78
C TRP A 23 -4.00 -13.45 4.66
N ARG A 24 -3.19 -14.32 4.07
CA ARG A 24 -2.10 -14.98 4.79
C ARG A 24 -1.05 -13.95 5.17
N LEU A 25 -0.45 -14.09 6.36
CA LEU A 25 0.56 -13.17 6.87
C LEU A 25 1.69 -12.91 5.87
N HIS A 26 2.17 -13.94 5.17
CA HIS A 26 3.19 -13.80 4.14
C HIS A 26 2.75 -12.85 3.00
N ASP A 27 1.50 -12.95 2.54
CA ASP A 27 0.96 -12.09 1.49
C ASP A 27 0.76 -10.67 1.99
N ILE A 28 0.34 -10.50 3.25
CA ILE A 28 0.25 -9.20 3.91
C ILE A 28 1.62 -8.52 3.92
N MET A 29 2.66 -9.21 4.39
CA MET A 29 4.01 -8.65 4.50
C MET A 29 4.59 -8.27 3.14
N LYS A 30 4.39 -9.12 2.12
CA LYS A 30 4.83 -8.83 0.75
C LYS A 30 4.12 -7.59 0.19
N ARG A 31 2.79 -7.52 0.30
CA ARG A 31 1.97 -6.42 -0.24
C ARG A 31 2.23 -5.10 0.48
N ALA A 32 2.37 -5.14 1.80
CA ALA A 32 2.66 -3.96 2.62
C ALA A 32 4.07 -3.42 2.36
N GLY A 33 5.07 -4.30 2.21
CA GLY A 33 6.43 -3.92 1.83
C GLY A 33 6.50 -3.32 0.43
N GLU A 34 5.82 -3.93 -0.56
CA GLU A 34 5.70 -3.37 -1.91
C GLU A 34 5.07 -1.97 -1.88
N CYS A 35 3.99 -1.76 -1.13
CA CYS A 35 3.32 -0.47 -1.01
C CYS A 35 4.20 0.61 -0.37
N ALA A 36 4.84 0.29 0.76
CA ALA A 36 5.74 1.20 1.47
C ALA A 36 6.96 1.61 0.62
N ALA A 37 7.58 0.66 -0.09
CA ALA A 37 8.70 0.94 -0.98
C ALA A 37 8.29 1.86 -2.15
N ARG A 38 7.08 1.67 -2.68
CA ARG A 38 6.51 2.49 -3.75
C ARG A 38 6.22 3.91 -3.28
N ILE A 39 5.75 4.08 -2.05
CA ILE A 39 5.52 5.41 -1.44
C ILE A 39 6.83 6.13 -1.12
N CYS A 40 7.85 5.43 -0.63
CA CYS A 40 9.20 6.00 -0.49
C CYS A 40 9.82 6.47 -1.81
N SER A 41 9.34 5.94 -2.94
CA SER A 41 9.85 6.29 -4.28
C SER A 41 9.15 7.53 -4.87
N ILE A 42 8.08 8.03 -4.26
CA ILE A 42 7.35 9.22 -4.70
C ILE A 42 7.84 10.43 -3.91
N ARG A 43 8.30 11.47 -4.63
CA ARG A 43 8.81 12.70 -4.04
C ARG A 43 7.64 13.68 -3.81
N GLY A 44 7.13 13.74 -2.58
CA GLY A 44 6.11 14.71 -2.17
C GLY A 44 5.13 14.12 -1.17
N ALA A 45 4.96 14.79 -0.03
CA ALA A 45 4.30 14.31 1.19
C ALA A 45 2.82 13.91 1.07
N VAL A 46 2.16 14.08 -0.08
CA VAL A 46 0.76 13.66 -0.29
C VAL A 46 0.57 13.26 -1.75
N VAL A 47 0.39 11.97 -2.00
CA VAL A 47 -0.10 11.47 -3.30
C VAL A 47 -1.62 11.72 -3.31
N PHE A 48 -2.04 12.85 -3.86
CA PHE A 48 -3.47 13.18 -4.07
C PHE A 48 -4.13 12.36 -5.18
N ASP A 49 -3.38 11.47 -5.82
CA ASP A 49 -3.86 10.69 -6.94
C ASP A 49 -4.36 9.31 -6.49
N ASN A 50 -5.69 9.18 -6.40
CA ASN A 50 -6.36 7.92 -6.10
C ASN A 50 -6.05 6.80 -7.11
N THR A 51 -5.56 7.13 -8.32
CA THR A 51 -5.15 6.10 -9.29
C THR A 51 -3.96 5.27 -8.81
N PHE A 52 -3.11 5.81 -7.93
CA PHE A 52 -1.98 5.07 -7.37
C PHE A 52 -2.41 3.86 -6.54
N TYR A 53 -3.45 4.03 -5.73
CA TYR A 53 -4.02 2.93 -4.94
C TYR A 53 -4.87 2.01 -5.81
N HIS A 54 -5.47 2.53 -6.88
CA HIS A 54 -6.31 1.76 -7.79
C HIS A 54 -5.56 0.58 -8.44
N ASP A 55 -4.33 0.79 -8.90
CA ASP A 55 -3.48 -0.27 -9.46
C ASP A 55 -3.18 -1.38 -8.44
N LEU A 56 -2.92 -1.00 -7.18
CA LEU A 56 -2.66 -1.96 -6.11
C LEU A 56 -3.92 -2.76 -5.77
N LEU A 57 -5.07 -2.10 -5.71
CA LEU A 57 -6.34 -2.75 -5.42
C LEU A 57 -6.78 -3.67 -6.56
N LEU A 58 -6.59 -3.28 -7.82
CA LEU A 58 -6.78 -4.14 -9.00
C LEU A 58 -5.86 -5.37 -8.94
N LYS A 59 -4.57 -5.17 -8.67
CA LYS A 59 -3.60 -6.27 -8.51
C LYS A 59 -4.00 -7.25 -7.40
N TRP A 60 -4.69 -6.75 -6.37
CA TRP A 60 -5.18 -7.57 -5.25
C TRP A 60 -6.59 -8.12 -5.45
N GLY A 61 -7.24 -7.81 -6.58
CA GLY A 61 -8.60 -8.26 -6.88
C GLY A 61 -9.69 -7.60 -6.02
N LEU A 62 -9.40 -6.43 -5.43
CA LEU A 62 -10.33 -5.68 -4.58
C LEU A 62 -11.17 -4.66 -5.36
N VAL A 63 -10.86 -4.42 -6.63
CA VAL A 63 -11.65 -3.58 -7.53
C VAL A 63 -12.11 -4.45 -8.69
N GLY A 64 -13.40 -4.76 -8.71
CA GLY A 64 -14.05 -5.63 -9.68
C GLY A 64 -15.47 -5.96 -9.24
N GLY A 65 -16.42 -5.15 -9.70
CA GLY A 65 -17.86 -5.39 -9.73
C GLY A 65 -18.36 -5.11 -11.14
#